data_AF-A0A1H3DW30-F1
#
_entry.id   AF-A0A1H3DW30-F1
#
_cell.length_a   1.000
_cell.length_b   1.000
_cell.length_c   1.000
_cell.angle_alpha   90.00
_cell.angle_beta   90.00
_cell.angle_gamma   90.00
#
_symmetry.space_group_name_H-M   'P 1'
#
loop_
_entity.id
_entity.type
_entity.pdbx_description
1 polymer ?
#
loop_
_entity_poly.entity_id
_entity_poly.type
_entity_poly.pdbx_seq_one_letter_code
_entity_poly.pdbx_strand_id
1 'polypeptide(L)'
;MHTQQHLRDYWIPLLGHFRLSDLTVDDVDRARVSLRRQGTRRQRLSPSSVRRIHATLRSALNDAVRRRMLRYNPAALAELEPMRRPEVRPWEPEELGAFLDIAAGHRLGVLFEVLAMTGLRRGEVVGLRWGDVHLDKRVL
;
A
#
# COMPACT_ATOMS: atom_id res chain seq x y z
N MET A 1 7.35 -8.71 0.96
CA MET A 1 7.92 -9.11 -0.35
C MET A 1 7.10 -8.55 -1.54
N HIS A 2 6.71 -7.26 -1.53
CA HIS A 2 5.90 -6.65 -2.62
C HIS A 2 6.74 -6.00 -3.73
N THR A 3 7.98 -5.61 -3.43
CA THR A 3 8.85 -4.87 -4.34
C THR A 3 9.25 -5.68 -5.57
N GLN A 4 9.54 -6.98 -5.40
CA GLN A 4 9.90 -7.87 -6.51
C GLN A 4 8.74 -8.09 -7.49
N GLN A 5 7.50 -8.10 -6.99
CA GLN A 5 6.31 -8.24 -7.83
C GLN A 5 6.13 -7.00 -8.72
N HIS A 6 6.27 -5.79 -8.15
CA HIS A 6 6.16 -4.56 -8.95
C HIS A 6 7.20 -4.48 -10.07
N LEU A 7 8.43 -4.96 -9.80
CA LEU A 7 9.49 -5.00 -10.79
C LEU A 7 9.15 -5.97 -11.93
N ARG A 8 8.77 -7.22 -11.60
CA ARG A 8 8.47 -8.25 -12.60
C ARG A 8 7.24 -7.94 -13.43
N ASP A 9 6.17 -7.48 -12.79
CA ASP A 9 4.88 -7.32 -13.46
C ASP A 9 4.77 -6.03 -14.27
N TYR A 10 5.52 -4.98 -13.87
CA TYR A 10 5.35 -3.65 -14.45
C TYR A 10 6.66 -3.07 -15.00
N TRP A 11 7.70 -2.94 -14.18
CA TRP A 11 8.88 -2.18 -14.59
C TRP A 11 9.78 -2.91 -15.58
N ILE A 12 9.98 -4.22 -15.44
CA ILE A 12 10.77 -5.00 -16.40
C ILE A 12 10.09 -5.00 -17.78
N PRO A 13 8.77 -5.28 -17.92
CA PRO A 13 8.09 -5.19 -19.21
C PRO A 13 8.14 -3.79 -19.84
N LEU A 14 7.99 -2.73 -19.04
CA LEU A 14 7.88 -1.36 -19.55
C LEU A 14 9.21 -0.68 -19.80
N LEU A 15 10.22 -0.94 -18.96
CA LEU A 15 11.48 -0.19 -18.94
C LEU A 15 12.73 -1.10 -19.00
N GLY A 16 12.59 -2.42 -18.83
CA GLY A 16 13.72 -3.34 -18.72
C GLY A 16 14.60 -3.45 -19.97
N HIS A 17 14.13 -2.93 -21.11
CA HIS A 17 14.89 -2.87 -22.36
C HIS A 17 15.74 -1.60 -22.50
N PHE A 18 15.55 -0.58 -21.66
CA PHE A 18 16.39 0.60 -21.65
C PHE A 18 17.69 0.35 -20.88
N ARG A 19 18.79 0.89 -21.39
CA ARG A 19 19.99 1.06 -20.56
C ARG A 19 19.67 2.07 -19.49
N LEU A 20 20.16 1.82 -18.27
CA LEU A 20 19.91 2.70 -17.13
C LEU A 20 20.35 4.14 -17.42
N SER A 21 21.48 4.33 -18.11
CA SER A 21 22.02 5.64 -18.50
C SER A 21 21.13 6.45 -19.45
N ASP A 22 20.30 5.76 -20.21
CA ASP A 22 19.53 6.35 -21.32
C ASP A 22 18.09 6.65 -20.89
N LEU A 23 17.72 6.30 -19.65
CA LEU A 23 16.37 6.46 -19.14
C LEU A 23 16.04 7.95 -18.92
N THR A 24 15.04 8.44 -19.62
CA THR A 24 14.57 9.83 -19.54
C THR A 24 13.31 9.99 -18.69
N VAL A 25 12.93 11.24 -18.39
CA VAL A 25 11.66 11.55 -17.70
C VAL A 25 10.46 11.10 -18.56
N ASP A 26 10.52 11.34 -19.87
CA ASP A 26 9.46 10.96 -20.81
C ASP A 26 9.25 9.44 -20.87
N ASP A 27 10.32 8.65 -20.75
CA ASP A 27 10.21 7.18 -20.67
C ASP A 27 9.45 6.75 -19.42
N VAL A 28 9.75 7.39 -18.28
CA VAL A 28 9.05 7.11 -17.02
C VAL A 28 7.58 7.53 -17.11
N ASP A 29 7.28 8.67 -17.73
CA ASP A 29 5.90 9.12 -17.92
C ASP A 29 5.10 8.22 -18.85
N ARG A 30 5.69 7.77 -19.97
CA ARG A 30 5.07 6.78 -20.88
C ARG A 30 4.82 5.46 -20.17
N ALA A 31 5.77 4.98 -19.36
CA ALA A 31 5.59 3.77 -18.56
C ALA A 31 4.47 3.94 -17.52
N ARG A 32 4.37 5.11 -16.87
CA ARG A 32 3.28 5.43 -15.91
C ARG A 32 1.90 5.43 -16.58
N VAL A 33 1.77 6.03 -17.76
CA VAL A 33 0.52 6.01 -18.54
C VAL A 33 0.13 4.58 -18.89
N SER A 34 1.10 3.77 -19.31
CA SER A 34 0.89 2.35 -19.62
C SER A 34 0.51 1.54 -18.38
N LEU A 35 1.11 1.81 -17.23
CA LEU A 35 0.82 1.18 -15.95
C LEU A 35 -0.65 1.39 -15.53
N ARG A 36 -1.19 2.60 -15.70
CA ARG A 36 -2.60 2.89 -15.43
C ARG A 36 -3.56 2.11 -16.34
N ARG A 37 -3.10 1.69 -17.53
CA ARG A 37 -3.87 0.89 -18.49
C ARG A 37 -3.72 -0.62 -18.26
N GLN A 38 -2.57 -1.07 -17.76
CA GLN A 38 -2.19 -2.48 -17.58
C GLN A 38 -2.68 -3.16 -16.29
N GLY A 39 -3.70 -2.61 -15.61
CA GLY A 39 -4.27 -3.32 -14.48
C GLY A 39 -4.70 -4.74 -14.89
N THR A 40 -4.49 -5.73 -14.01
CA THR A 40 -4.79 -7.15 -14.25
C THR A 40 -6.12 -7.29 -14.98
N ARG A 41 -6.16 -8.12 -16.05
CA ARG A 41 -7.23 -8.49 -17.04
C ARG A 41 -8.70 -8.05 -16.87
N ARG A 42 -9.14 -7.48 -15.75
CA ARG A 42 -10.48 -6.97 -15.46
C ARG A 42 -10.57 -5.58 -14.79
N GLN A 43 -9.47 -4.91 -14.38
CA GLN A 43 -9.63 -3.57 -13.77
C GLN A 43 -8.36 -2.70 -13.84
N ARG A 44 -8.52 -1.41 -14.20
CA ARG A 44 -7.46 -0.38 -14.18
C ARG A 44 -6.90 -0.23 -12.75
N LEU A 45 -5.59 0.01 -12.64
CA LEU A 45 -4.97 0.27 -11.33
C LEU A 45 -5.52 1.57 -10.72
N SER A 46 -5.79 1.55 -9.42
CA SER A 46 -6.14 2.75 -8.67
C SER A 46 -4.97 3.75 -8.64
N PRO A 47 -5.24 5.06 -8.49
CA PRO A 47 -4.18 6.07 -8.33
C PRO A 47 -3.20 5.76 -7.18
N SER A 48 -3.70 5.20 -6.08
CA SER A 48 -2.88 4.77 -4.94
C SER A 48 -1.93 3.63 -5.31
N SER A 49 -2.38 2.67 -6.13
CA SER A 49 -1.56 1.56 -6.61
C SER A 49 -0.46 2.06 -7.54
N VAL A 50 -0.80 2.90 -8.52
CA VAL A 50 0.18 3.52 -9.44
C VAL A 50 1.25 4.29 -8.65
N ARG A 51 0.86 5.08 -7.65
CA ARG A 51 1.81 5.84 -6.81
C ARG A 51 2.74 4.92 -6.01
N ARG A 52 2.22 3.81 -5.46
CA ARG A 52 3.04 2.83 -4.71
C ARG A 52 4.03 2.11 -5.62
N ILE A 53 3.60 1.74 -6.83
CA ILE A 53 4.46 1.12 -7.84
C ILE A 53 5.53 2.12 -8.32
N HIS A 54 5.16 3.38 -8.57
CA HIS A 54 6.09 4.47 -8.92
C HIS A 54 7.10 4.78 -7.81
N ALA A 55 6.69 4.75 -6.55
CA ALA A 55 7.60 4.92 -5.42
C ALA A 55 8.71 3.85 -5.39
N THR A 56 8.41 2.64 -5.88
CA THR A 56 9.41 1.56 -6.02
C THR A 56 10.47 1.93 -7.05
N LEU A 57 10.05 2.40 -8.24
CA LEU A 57 10.97 2.86 -9.28
C LEU A 57 11.81 4.04 -8.81
N ARG A 58 11.16 5.06 -8.21
CA ARG A 58 11.84 6.24 -7.68
C ARG A 58 12.91 5.87 -6.65
N SER A 59 12.61 4.92 -5.76
CA SER A 59 13.58 4.43 -4.76
C SER A 59 14.78 3.74 -5.41
N ALA A 60 14.55 2.87 -6.39
CA ALA A 60 15.62 2.19 -7.11
C ALA A 60 16.53 3.17 -7.89
N LEU A 61 15.93 4.15 -8.58
CA LEU A 61 16.68 5.17 -9.32
C LEU A 61 17.42 6.16 -8.38
N ASN A 62 16.90 6.42 -7.18
CA ASN A 62 17.64 7.15 -6.15
C ASN A 62 18.89 6.37 -5.70
N ASP A 63 18.82 5.04 -5.61
CA ASP A 63 19.99 4.22 -5.31
C ASP A 63 21.02 4.28 -6.46
N ALA A 64 20.57 4.23 -7.71
CA ALA A 64 21.42 4.40 -8.88
C ALA A 64 22.14 5.76 -8.91
N VAL A 65 21.46 6.85 -8.55
CA VAL A 65 22.08 8.18 -8.40
C VAL A 65 23.11 8.19 -7.26
N ARG A 66 22.78 7.61 -6.10
CA ARG A 66 23.73 7.50 -4.96
C ARG A 66 24.99 6.73 -5.34
N ARG A 67 24.86 5.69 -6.16
CA ARG A 67 25.96 4.90 -6.71
C ARG A 67 26.65 5.55 -7.92
N ARG A 68 26.26 6.78 -8.30
CA ARG A 68 26.78 7.52 -9.45
C ARG A 68 26.59 6.81 -10.80
N MET A 69 25.64 5.89 -10.89
CA MET A 69 25.24 5.25 -12.15
C MET A 69 24.35 6.17 -12.99
N LEU A 70 23.66 7.10 -12.33
CA LEU A 70 22.83 8.14 -12.94
C LEU A 70 23.24 9.51 -12.40
N ARG A 71 23.14 10.54 -13.24
CA ARG A 71 23.35 11.94 -12.83
C ARG A 71 22.17 12.49 -12.03
N TYR A 72 20.95 12.08 -12.38
CA TYR A 72 19.71 12.49 -11.73
C TYR A 72 18.66 11.38 -11.81
N ASN A 73 17.60 11.49 -11.02
CA ASN A 73 16.51 10.51 -10.99
C ASN A 73 15.36 10.96 -11.90
N PRO A 74 15.13 10.34 -13.06
CA PRO A 74 14.03 10.73 -13.94
C PRO A 74 12.64 10.50 -13.31
N ALA A 75 12.49 9.48 -12.45
CA ALA A 75 11.24 9.24 -11.73
C ALA A 75 11.01 10.20 -10.54
N ALA A 76 11.98 11.02 -10.17
CA ALA A 76 11.74 12.10 -9.22
C ALA A 76 11.11 13.33 -9.89
N LEU A 77 11.30 13.48 -11.19
CA LEU A 77 10.84 14.62 -12.00
C LEU A 77 9.51 14.31 -12.71
N ALA A 78 9.15 13.05 -12.87
CA ALA A 78 7.85 12.65 -13.40
C ALA A 78 6.72 13.16 -12.51
N GLU A 79 5.76 13.86 -13.10
CA GLU A 79 4.60 14.40 -12.38
C GLU A 79 3.73 13.25 -11.86
N LEU A 80 3.10 13.42 -10.70
CA LEU A 80 2.13 12.46 -10.17
C LEU A 80 0.80 13.15 -9.94
N GLU A 81 -0.28 12.51 -10.39
CA GLU A 81 -1.64 12.97 -10.12
C GLU A 81 -1.83 13.22 -8.61
N PRO A 82 -2.38 14.37 -8.20
CA PRO A 82 -2.72 14.62 -6.82
C PRO A 82 -3.77 13.61 -6.36
N MET A 83 -3.55 13.00 -5.21
CA MET A 83 -4.48 12.03 -4.64
C MET A 83 -5.24 12.68 -3.51
N ARG A 84 -6.57 12.75 -3.63
CA ARG A 84 -7.42 13.01 -2.47
C ARG A 84 -7.41 11.76 -1.60
N ARG A 85 -7.00 11.90 -0.35
CA ARG A 85 -7.18 10.83 0.63
C ARG A 85 -8.69 10.68 0.82
N PRO A 86 -9.24 9.46 0.67
CA PRO A 86 -10.64 9.25 1.03
C PRO A 86 -10.81 9.66 2.49
N GLU A 87 -11.87 10.42 2.76
CA GLU A 87 -12.24 10.81 4.10
C GLU A 87 -12.69 9.56 4.85
N VAL A 88 -12.05 9.27 5.98
CA VAL A 88 -12.48 8.19 6.87
C VAL A 88 -13.66 8.75 7.65
N ARG A 89 -14.81 8.08 7.55
CA ARG A 89 -15.99 8.37 8.38
C ARG A 89 -15.99 7.37 9.54
N PRO A 90 -15.54 7.77 10.74
CA PRO A 90 -15.64 6.91 11.91
C PRO A 90 -17.12 6.69 12.25
N TRP A 91 -17.41 5.57 12.91
CA TRP A 91 -18.74 5.33 13.47
C TRP A 91 -18.95 6.18 14.72
N GLU A 92 -20.16 6.69 14.86
CA GLU A 92 -20.63 7.24 16.13
C GLU A 92 -20.83 6.11 17.15
N PRO A 93 -20.79 6.40 18.47
CA PRO A 93 -20.93 5.38 19.51
C PRO A 93 -22.17 4.49 19.36
N GLU A 94 -23.29 5.05 18.92
CA GLU A 94 -24.56 4.33 18.73
C GLU A 94 -24.48 3.36 17.54
N GLU A 95 -23.79 3.75 16.46
CA GLU A 95 -23.60 2.90 15.29
C GLU A 95 -22.69 1.71 15.61
N LEU A 96 -21.62 1.95 16.39
CA LEU A 96 -20.74 0.90 16.87
C LEU A 96 -21.47 -0.04 17.83
N GLY A 97 -22.26 0.49 18.77
CA GLY A 97 -23.08 -0.30 19.68
C GLY A 97 -24.03 -1.23 18.93
N ALA A 98 -24.81 -0.67 17.99
CA ALA A 98 -25.74 -1.45 17.17
C ALA A 98 -25.04 -2.55 16.36
N PHE A 99 -23.84 -2.29 15.84
CA PHE A 99 -23.05 -3.30 15.17
C PHE A 99 -22.61 -4.42 16.12
N LEU A 100 -22.11 -4.08 17.32
CA LEU A 100 -21.64 -5.05 18.30
C LEU A 100 -22.78 -5.93 18.82
N ASP A 101 -23.97 -5.37 19.04
CA ASP A 101 -25.17 -6.12 19.43
C ASP A 101 -25.53 -7.21 18.41
N ILE A 102 -25.45 -6.89 17.12
CA ILE A 102 -25.68 -7.86 16.04
C ILE A 102 -24.53 -8.87 15.96
N ALA A 103 -23.30 -8.39 16.10
CA ALA A 103 -22.10 -9.21 15.99
C ALA A 103 -21.92 -10.20 17.14
N ALA A 104 -22.55 -9.96 18.29
CA ALA A 104 -22.48 -10.85 19.47
C ALA A 104 -22.88 -12.30 19.15
N GLY A 105 -23.85 -12.50 18.23
CA GLY A 105 -24.26 -13.83 17.78
C GLY A 105 -23.34 -14.47 16.71
N HIS A 106 -22.38 -13.73 16.16
CA HIS A 106 -21.48 -14.20 15.11
C HIS A 106 -20.22 -14.83 15.73
N ARG A 107 -19.63 -15.84 15.08
CA ARG A 107 -18.39 -16.51 15.57
C ARG A 107 -17.19 -15.56 15.78
N LEU A 108 -17.25 -14.35 15.20
CA LEU A 108 -16.24 -13.31 15.34
C LEU A 108 -16.68 -12.16 16.26
N GLY A 109 -17.78 -12.29 17.01
CA GLY A 109 -18.31 -11.23 17.87
C GLY A 109 -17.24 -10.70 18.85
N VAL A 110 -16.63 -11.60 19.62
CA VAL A 110 -15.54 -11.27 20.55
C VAL A 110 -14.36 -10.60 19.83
N LEU A 111 -14.03 -11.02 18.61
CA LEU A 111 -12.96 -10.39 17.83
C LEU A 111 -13.27 -8.91 17.52
N PHE A 112 -14.53 -8.63 17.17
CA PHE A 112 -14.97 -7.27 16.88
C PHE A 112 -15.01 -6.40 18.14
N GLU A 113 -15.44 -6.95 19.29
CA GLU A 113 -15.37 -6.25 20.57
C GLU A 113 -13.94 -5.89 20.95
N VAL A 114 -13.00 -6.84 20.85
CA VAL A 114 -11.58 -6.59 21.15
C VAL A 114 -11.03 -5.51 20.21
N LEU A 115 -11.30 -5.59 18.90
CA LEU A 115 -10.88 -4.57 17.94
C LEU A 115 -11.43 -3.18 18.29
N ALA A 116 -12.71 -3.09 18.63
CA ALA A 116 -13.38 -1.84 18.96
C ALA A 116 -12.83 -1.19 20.24
N MET A 117 -12.54 -2.00 21.26
CA MET A 117 -12.14 -1.52 22.59
C MET A 117 -10.64 -1.26 22.73
N THR A 118 -9.81 -1.88 21.88
CA THR A 118 -8.34 -1.80 21.99
C THR A 118 -7.67 -1.03 20.86
N GLY A 119 -8.37 -0.85 19.73
CA GLY A 119 -7.80 -0.18 18.56
C GLY A 119 -6.69 -0.98 17.84
N LEU A 120 -6.51 -2.27 18.18
CA LEU A 120 -5.54 -3.13 17.52
C LEU A 120 -5.80 -3.20 16.01
N ARG A 121 -4.74 -3.25 15.22
CA ARG A 121 -4.87 -3.53 13.79
C ARG A 121 -5.33 -4.97 13.60
N ARG A 122 -6.07 -5.22 12.52
CA ARG A 122 -6.52 -6.57 12.15
C ARG A 122 -5.41 -7.63 12.20
N GLY A 123 -4.19 -7.28 11.78
CA GLY A 123 -3.05 -8.20 11.81
C GLY A 123 -2.52 -8.47 13.22
N GLU A 124 -2.64 -7.50 14.13
CA GLU A 124 -2.22 -7.62 15.53
C GLU A 124 -3.19 -8.52 16.29
N VAL A 125 -4.50 -8.27 16.17
CA VAL A 125 -5.52 -9.07 16.87
C VAL A 125 -5.58 -10.53 16.40
N VAL A 126 -5.37 -10.79 15.10
CA VAL A 126 -5.34 -12.16 14.57
C VAL A 126 -4.06 -12.89 14.99
N GLY A 127 -3.00 -12.15 15.29
CA GLY A 127 -1.73 -12.69 15.78
C GLY A 127 -1.66 -12.83 17.31
N LEU A 128 -2.66 -12.33 18.05
CA LEU A 128 -2.66 -12.26 19.51
C LEU A 128 -2.66 -13.67 20.12
N ARG A 129 -1.75 -13.92 21.06
CA ARG A 129 -1.60 -15.19 21.77
C ARG A 129 -1.94 -15.02 23.24
N TRP A 130 -2.28 -16.12 23.91
CA TRP A 130 -2.49 -16.12 25.36
C TRP A 130 -1.31 -15.60 26.17
N GLY A 131 -0.08 -15.74 25.66
CA GLY A 131 1.13 -15.20 26.30
C GLY A 131 1.24 -13.67 26.24
N ASP A 132 0.49 -13.01 25.36
CA ASP A 132 0.44 -11.55 25.23
C ASP A 132 -0.61 -10.94 26.18
N VAL A 133 -1.55 -11.75 26.69
CA VAL A 133 -2.68 -11.30 27.52
C VAL A 133 -2.32 -11.37 29.02
N HIS A 134 -2.24 -10.22 29.67
CA HIS A 134 -2.00 -10.08 31.11
C HIS A 134 -3.22 -9.44 31.79
N LEU A 135 -4.23 -10.27 32.10
CA LEU A 135 -5.51 -9.81 32.67
C LEU A 135 -5.38 -9.15 34.04
N ASP A 136 -4.42 -9.60 34.86
CA ASP A 136 -4.07 -9.02 36.16
C ASP A 136 -3.57 -7.57 36.02
N LYS A 137 -2.86 -7.29 34.93
CA LYS A 137 -2.30 -5.96 34.60
C LYS A 137 -3.20 -5.14 33.69
N ARG A 138 -4.27 -5.74 33.14
CA ARG A 138 -5.13 -5.17 32.10
C ARG A 138 -4.33 -4.72 30.87
N VAL A 139 -3.38 -5.57 30.45
CA VAL A 139 -2.50 -5.33 29.30
C VAL A 139 -2.67 -6.46 28.29
N LEU A 140 -2.61 -6.12 27.00
CA LEU A 140 -2.49 -7.03 25.86
C LEU A 140 -1.12 -6.85 25.19
#